data_AF-A0A1F8CW98-F1
#
_entry.id   AF-A0A1F8CW98-F1
#
_cell.length_a   1.000
_cell.length_b   1.000
_cell.length_c   1.000
_cell.angle_alpha   90.00
_cell.angle_beta   90.00
_cell.angle_gamma   90.00
#
_symmetry.space_group_name_H-M   'P 1'
#
loop_
_entity.id
_entity.type
_entity.pdbx_description
1 polymer ?
#
loop_
_entity_poly.entity_id
_entity_poly.type
_entity_poly.pdbx_seq_one_letter_code
_entity_poly.pdbx_strand_id
1 'polypeptide(L)'
;MNTYDLSILIPARNEIFLAKTIENILENSEANTEVIPVLDGYKPDPPLIPDPRVTLIYNTQSIGQRAVTNQACKLSQAKYVMKIDAHCAFDKGFDRKMLEAIKGHDDWTMAPLMKNLHAFDWVCENGHRRYQGPSGPCQECGKETTRDILWQAKRSPNSVSYCFDSQPHFQYFGDFAKRPEGQGEITPTMSLQGSCFMMTRQKYWELGVCDEAFGSWGSQGIEVATKTWLSGGAVMVNKNTWYAHMFRTQGGDFGFPYPMSGRDQEKAKNYARDLFFNDNWPKQVRPLSWLVEKFWPIKGWTEEDLKKLKANKFKFSAKASKTKPAESEPTTDEPTTYEPTQKHELTKGIIYYSDCQLDPKIAEPVRKRILKISKKRDFPIVSATLKKMDFGVKNIHFPSLKRGYPAMFKQIMAALEHSTADIIFFCEHDVLYHPSHFDFTPANKDTFYYNQNVWFLRTSDGHALHYDVNQLSGLCGYREQLLTHFRERYEMISKEGFSRKMGFEPMTHHRIKWQNVYKLGTFKSKYPNVDIRHPGNVTGQRWKKKQFRNKKLLINWKVTNTKIPGWGKTKGLIKKFK
;
A
#
# COMPACT_ATOMS: atom_id res chain seq x y z
N MET A 1 8.94 32.23 29.52
CA MET A 1 9.60 32.74 28.30
C MET A 1 9.91 31.54 27.43
N ASN A 2 9.68 31.61 26.12
CA ASN A 2 10.03 30.51 25.22
C ASN A 2 11.55 30.52 24.99
N THR A 3 12.18 29.36 25.13
CA THR A 3 13.64 29.21 24.95
C THR A 3 14.05 29.25 23.48
N TYR A 4 13.14 28.86 22.58
CA TYR A 4 13.35 28.79 21.13
C TYR A 4 12.26 29.56 20.38
N ASP A 5 12.56 30.01 19.16
CA ASP A 5 11.60 30.64 18.26
C ASP A 5 10.80 29.59 17.48
N LEU A 6 11.48 28.54 17.04
CA LEU A 6 10.95 27.45 16.20
C LEU A 6 11.42 26.08 16.69
N SER A 7 10.50 25.10 16.77
CA SER A 7 10.86 23.68 16.88
C SER A 7 10.56 22.93 15.59
N ILE A 8 11.56 22.26 15.03
CA ILE A 8 11.38 21.33 13.91
C ILE A 8 11.01 19.95 14.45
N LEU A 9 9.87 19.41 14.03
CA LEU A 9 9.36 18.11 14.46
C LEU A 9 9.59 17.08 13.34
N ILE A 10 10.43 16.07 13.60
CA ILE A 10 10.81 15.09 12.56
C ILE A 10 10.34 13.68 12.95
N PRO A 11 9.15 13.25 12.49
CA PRO A 11 8.76 11.85 12.56
C PRO A 11 9.62 10.99 11.63
N ALA A 12 10.36 10.02 12.17
CA ALA A 12 11.23 9.17 11.38
C ALA A 12 10.99 7.68 11.68
N ARG A 13 11.03 6.84 10.64
CA ARG A 13 10.93 5.39 10.76
C ARG A 13 11.76 4.73 9.67
N ASN A 14 12.74 3.91 10.07
CA ASN A 14 13.65 3.23 9.15
C ASN A 14 14.27 4.18 8.11
N GLU A 15 14.54 5.42 8.51
CA GLU A 15 15.01 6.45 7.59
C GLU A 15 16.54 6.52 7.61
N ILE A 16 17.16 6.27 6.45
CA ILE A 16 18.61 6.30 6.29
C ILE A 16 19.14 7.73 6.09
N PHE A 17 18.28 8.68 5.70
CA PHE A 17 18.65 10.06 5.44
C PHE A 17 18.37 11.02 6.61
N LEU A 18 17.99 10.51 7.78
CA LEU A 18 17.65 11.35 8.93
C LEU A 18 18.83 12.22 9.36
N ALA A 19 20.05 11.64 9.44
CA ALA A 19 21.25 12.38 9.80
C ALA A 19 21.50 13.55 8.84
N LYS A 20 21.41 13.31 7.52
CA LYS A 20 21.60 14.35 6.50
C LYS A 20 20.53 15.45 6.54
N THR A 21 19.29 15.08 6.87
CA THR A 21 18.21 16.06 7.07
C THR A 21 18.52 16.95 8.27
N ILE A 22 18.93 16.37 9.41
CA ILE A 22 19.29 17.13 10.62
C ILE A 22 20.49 18.04 10.35
N GLU A 23 21.58 17.51 9.80
CA GLU A 23 22.77 18.28 9.43
C GLU A 23 22.41 19.48 8.55
N ASN A 24 21.64 19.25 7.48
CA ASN A 24 21.23 20.31 6.58
C ASN A 24 20.39 21.39 7.28
N ILE A 25 19.50 21.03 8.20
CA ILE A 25 18.74 22.00 9.00
C ILE A 25 19.68 22.83 9.86
N LEU A 26 20.60 22.19 10.58
CA LEU A 26 21.52 22.85 11.50
C LEU A 26 22.48 23.82 10.79
N GLU A 27 22.91 23.49 9.57
CA GLU A 27 23.75 24.33 8.70
C GLU A 27 23.01 25.53 8.12
N ASN A 28 21.71 25.36 7.82
CA ASN A 28 20.91 26.36 7.14
C ASN A 28 20.03 27.20 8.08
N SER A 29 19.92 26.83 9.35
CA SER A 29 19.20 27.61 10.38
C SER A 29 19.96 28.89 10.74
N GLU A 30 19.23 29.99 10.88
CA GLU A 30 19.75 31.29 11.31
C GLU A 30 18.95 31.92 12.45
N ALA A 31 17.80 31.35 12.80
CA ALA A 31 17.01 31.71 13.98
C ALA A 31 17.33 30.78 15.16
N ASN A 32 16.72 31.05 16.31
CA ASN A 32 16.87 30.19 17.48
C ASN A 32 15.96 28.96 17.35
N THR A 33 16.44 27.98 16.57
CA THR A 33 15.68 26.80 16.15
C THR A 33 16.19 25.54 16.86
N GLU A 34 15.27 24.78 17.46
CA GLU A 34 15.53 23.42 17.98
C GLU A 34 15.01 22.35 17.02
N VAL A 35 15.58 21.15 17.09
CA VAL A 35 15.20 19.99 16.26
C VAL A 35 14.84 18.82 17.16
N ILE A 36 13.65 18.26 16.98
CA ILE A 36 13.11 17.16 17.80
C ILE A 36 12.80 15.96 16.88
N PRO A 37 13.81 15.15 16.52
CA PRO A 37 13.59 13.92 15.79
C PRO A 37 13.05 12.82 16.71
N VAL A 38 12.05 12.09 16.22
CA VAL A 38 11.49 10.94 16.93
C VAL A 38 11.68 9.67 16.12
N LEU A 39 12.43 8.75 16.70
CA LEU A 39 12.76 7.46 16.12
C LEU A 39 11.65 6.45 16.43
N ASP A 40 10.81 6.15 15.44
CA ASP A 40 9.60 5.36 15.63
C ASP A 40 9.82 3.86 15.36
N GLY A 41 10.32 3.14 16.37
CA GLY A 41 10.55 1.70 16.30
C GLY A 41 11.83 1.28 15.55
N TYR A 42 12.84 2.17 15.48
CA TYR A 42 14.13 1.88 14.85
C TYR A 42 15.26 2.69 15.47
N LYS A 43 16.52 2.30 15.23
CA LYS A 43 17.71 3.07 15.57
C LYS A 43 18.49 3.38 14.29
N PRO A 44 18.92 4.63 14.06
CA PRO A 44 19.79 4.97 12.94
C PRO A 44 21.10 4.20 13.00
N ASP A 45 21.59 3.80 11.83
CA ASP A 45 22.91 3.20 11.64
C ASP A 45 23.59 3.90 10.45
N PRO A 46 24.68 4.66 10.66
CA PRO A 46 25.33 4.91 11.96
C PRO A 46 24.47 5.75 12.94
N PRO A 47 24.80 5.75 14.25
CA PRO A 47 24.14 6.61 15.23
C PRO A 47 24.23 8.10 14.85
N LEU A 48 23.21 8.87 15.24
CA LEU A 48 23.19 10.32 15.02
C LEU A 48 24.29 11.01 15.85
N ILE A 49 24.92 12.02 15.27
CA ILE A 49 25.90 12.87 15.95
C ILE A 49 25.14 13.77 16.94
N PRO A 50 25.55 13.83 18.22
CA PRO A 50 24.94 14.75 19.19
C PRO A 50 25.15 16.22 18.82
N ASP A 51 24.11 17.05 18.93
CA ASP A 51 24.15 18.51 18.84
C ASP A 51 23.25 19.10 19.94
N PRO A 52 23.64 20.18 20.64
CA PRO A 52 22.87 20.75 21.74
C PRO A 52 21.49 21.29 21.33
N ARG A 53 21.26 21.56 20.04
CA ARG A 53 19.95 21.99 19.50
C ARG A 53 19.05 20.80 19.16
N VAL A 54 19.52 19.56 19.30
CA VAL A 54 18.80 18.34 18.90
C VAL A 54 18.34 17.56 20.13
N THR A 55 17.03 17.41 20.29
CA THR A 55 16.42 16.55 21.32
C THR A 55 15.88 15.26 20.69
N LEU A 56 16.66 14.19 20.79
CA LEU A 56 16.31 12.88 20.23
C LEU A 56 15.34 12.12 21.13
N ILE A 57 14.25 11.63 20.54
CA ILE A 57 13.28 10.75 21.21
C ILE A 57 13.33 9.38 20.56
N TYR A 58 13.36 8.31 21.36
CA TYR A 58 13.34 6.94 20.86
C TYR A 58 12.13 6.17 21.38
N ASN A 59 11.31 5.66 20.45
CA ASN A 59 10.25 4.71 20.73
C ASN A 59 10.71 3.31 20.34
N THR A 60 10.53 2.34 21.23
CA THR A 60 10.88 0.93 20.98
C THR A 60 9.95 0.26 19.98
N GLN A 61 8.73 0.76 19.83
CA GLN A 61 7.73 0.28 18.87
C GLN A 61 7.17 1.46 18.06
N SER A 62 6.76 1.18 16.83
CA SER A 62 6.16 2.21 15.97
C SER A 62 4.76 2.56 16.45
N ILE A 63 4.53 3.85 16.73
CA ILE A 63 3.22 4.43 17.08
C ILE A 63 2.60 5.24 15.92
N GLY A 64 3.35 5.42 14.83
CA GLY A 64 2.87 6.07 13.61
C GLY A 64 3.14 7.57 13.55
N GLN A 65 3.22 8.09 12.33
CA GLN A 65 3.74 9.43 12.03
C GLN A 65 3.03 10.54 12.82
N ARG A 66 1.72 10.47 12.98
CA ARG A 66 0.92 11.48 13.68
C ARG A 66 1.17 11.49 15.17
N ALA A 67 1.12 10.32 15.81
CA ALA A 67 1.36 10.16 17.24
C ALA A 67 2.79 10.58 17.61
N VAL A 68 3.76 10.23 16.76
CA VAL A 68 5.16 10.62 16.96
C VAL A 68 5.36 12.14 16.75
N THR A 69 4.67 12.76 15.79
CA THR A 69 4.70 14.22 15.62
C THR A 69 4.08 14.91 16.85
N ASN A 70 2.98 14.38 17.38
CA ASN A 70 2.36 14.86 18.62
C ASN A 70 3.31 14.75 19.82
N GLN A 71 4.07 13.66 19.92
CA GLN A 71 5.08 13.47 20.96
C GLN A 71 6.19 14.52 20.88
N ALA A 72 6.70 14.82 19.68
CA ALA A 72 7.67 15.88 19.47
C ALA A 72 7.10 17.27 19.85
N CYS A 73 5.88 17.58 19.40
CA CYS A 73 5.21 18.85 19.69
C CYS A 73 4.97 19.08 21.20
N LYS A 74 4.76 18.01 21.98
CA LYS A 74 4.60 18.09 23.44
C LYS A 74 5.88 18.58 24.13
N LEU A 75 7.04 18.23 23.60
CA LEU A 75 8.34 18.61 24.17
C LEU A 75 8.86 19.96 23.68
N SER A 76 8.38 20.43 22.54
CA SER A 76 8.68 21.76 21.99
C SER A 76 8.52 22.88 23.04
N GLN A 77 9.55 23.72 23.14
CA GLN A 77 9.56 24.93 23.99
C GLN A 77 9.35 26.22 23.17
N ALA A 78 9.10 26.08 21.86
CA ALA A 78 8.99 27.20 20.93
C ALA A 78 7.56 27.74 20.79
N LYS A 79 7.45 28.98 20.30
CA LYS A 79 6.15 29.54 19.90
C LYS A 79 5.63 28.85 18.64
N TYR A 80 6.52 28.61 17.67
CA TYR A 80 6.19 28.01 16.39
C TYR A 80 6.71 26.58 16.31
N VAL A 81 5.95 25.72 15.65
CA VAL A 81 6.35 24.33 15.35
C VAL A 81 6.27 24.11 13.85
N MET A 82 7.23 23.37 13.31
CA MET A 82 7.28 23.00 11.90
C MET A 82 7.51 21.50 11.77
N LYS A 83 6.49 20.78 11.29
CA LYS A 83 6.63 19.35 10.97
C LYS A 83 7.33 19.24 9.63
N ILE A 84 8.30 18.33 9.53
CA ILE A 84 8.94 17.97 8.27
C ILE A 84 9.07 16.44 8.12
N ASP A 85 9.20 15.93 6.90
CA ASP A 85 9.64 14.54 6.66
C ASP A 85 11.15 14.39 6.91
N ALA A 86 11.60 13.16 7.15
CA ALA A 86 12.97 12.84 7.56
C ALA A 86 13.98 12.73 6.38
N HIS A 87 13.64 13.26 5.21
CA HIS A 87 14.45 13.26 3.99
C HIS A 87 14.25 14.57 3.22
N CYS A 88 14.61 15.66 3.87
CA CYS A 88 14.40 17.03 3.40
C CYS A 88 15.68 17.86 3.41
N ALA A 89 15.76 18.84 2.51
CA ALA A 89 16.78 19.88 2.52
C ALA A 89 16.15 21.28 2.53
N PHE A 90 16.86 22.30 2.99
CA PHE A 90 16.34 23.64 3.20
C PHE A 90 17.22 24.72 2.60
N ASP A 91 16.59 25.84 2.24
CA ASP A 91 17.27 27.07 1.89
C ASP A 91 18.05 27.65 3.07
N LYS A 92 19.10 28.43 2.77
CA LYS A 92 19.82 29.17 3.80
C LYS A 92 18.90 30.20 4.46
N GLY A 93 18.86 30.22 5.80
CA GLY A 93 18.02 31.09 6.61
C GLY A 93 16.53 30.79 6.49
N PHE A 94 16.16 29.55 6.14
CA PHE A 94 14.74 29.20 5.92
C PHE A 94 13.86 29.50 7.14
N ASP A 95 14.36 29.23 8.34
CA ASP A 95 13.67 29.39 9.61
C ASP A 95 13.37 30.86 9.87
N ARG A 96 14.36 31.74 9.71
CA ARG A 96 14.21 33.20 9.82
C ARG A 96 13.17 33.73 8.84
N LYS A 97 13.30 33.37 7.55
CA LYS A 97 12.36 33.79 6.49
C LYS A 97 10.94 33.32 6.75
N MET A 98 10.77 32.12 7.31
CA MET A 98 9.46 31.59 7.70
C MET A 98 8.90 32.31 8.94
N LEU A 99 9.72 32.56 9.96
CA LEU A 99 9.32 33.29 11.17
C LEU A 99 8.91 34.73 10.87
N GLU A 100 9.65 35.42 10.00
CA GLU A 100 9.34 36.77 9.55
C GLU A 100 8.01 36.83 8.79
N ALA A 101 7.78 35.88 7.87
CA ALA A 101 6.56 35.85 7.07
C ALA A 101 5.29 35.49 7.88
N ILE A 102 5.39 34.67 8.93
CA ILE A 102 4.23 34.29 9.76
C ILE A 102 3.99 35.23 10.94
N LYS A 103 4.91 36.17 11.21
CA LYS A 103 4.84 37.06 12.36
C LYS A 103 3.55 37.90 12.31
N GLY A 104 2.78 37.86 13.39
CA GLY A 104 1.48 38.56 13.47
C GLY A 104 0.31 37.79 12.85
N HIS A 105 0.57 36.62 12.28
CA HIS A 105 -0.43 35.75 11.65
C HIS A 105 -0.53 34.41 12.39
N ASP A 106 -0.89 34.48 13.68
CA ASP A 106 -0.93 33.30 14.56
C ASP A 106 -2.03 32.28 14.17
N ASP A 107 -2.96 32.66 13.29
CA ASP A 107 -4.01 31.84 12.69
C ASP A 107 -3.60 31.22 11.34
N TRP A 108 -2.36 31.41 10.89
CA TRP A 108 -1.85 30.81 9.66
C TRP A 108 -1.23 29.43 9.88
N THR A 109 -1.41 28.59 8.87
CA THR A 109 -0.51 27.47 8.58
C THR A 109 0.29 27.80 7.34
N MET A 110 1.60 27.68 7.40
CA MET A 110 2.48 28.06 6.31
C MET A 110 3.45 26.95 5.92
N ALA A 111 3.79 26.83 4.63
CA ALA A 111 4.88 26.00 4.16
C ALA A 111 5.84 26.82 3.29
N PRO A 112 7.14 26.50 3.22
CA PRO A 112 8.01 27.04 2.18
C PRO A 112 7.60 26.48 0.81
N LEU A 113 8.05 27.12 -0.26
CA LEU A 113 7.98 26.56 -1.62
C LEU A 113 8.64 25.17 -1.62
N MET A 114 7.98 24.19 -2.23
CA MET A 114 8.52 22.83 -2.31
C MET A 114 9.30 22.61 -3.61
N LYS A 115 10.51 22.08 -3.47
CA LYS A 115 11.37 21.56 -4.55
C LYS A 115 11.47 20.04 -4.48
N ASN A 116 11.93 19.42 -5.56
CA ASN A 116 12.33 18.01 -5.55
C ASN A 116 13.78 17.90 -5.08
N LEU A 117 14.07 16.98 -4.16
CA LEU A 117 15.42 16.71 -3.66
C LEU A 117 16.09 15.58 -4.47
N HIS A 118 17.25 15.90 -5.03
CA HIS A 118 18.22 14.93 -5.54
C HIS A 118 19.19 14.55 -4.42
N ALA A 119 18.83 13.53 -3.66
CA ALA A 119 19.55 13.04 -2.50
C ALA A 119 20.87 12.34 -2.84
N PHE A 120 20.91 11.50 -3.88
CA PHE A 120 22.10 10.71 -4.22
C PHE A 120 22.11 10.25 -5.68
N ASP A 121 23.27 9.78 -6.14
CA ASP A 121 23.43 8.95 -7.33
C ASP A 121 23.93 7.55 -6.96
N TRP A 122 23.62 6.58 -7.80
CA TRP A 122 24.30 5.29 -7.84
C TRP A 122 25.56 5.44 -8.71
N VAL A 123 26.72 5.13 -8.15
CA VAL A 123 28.02 5.26 -8.82
C VAL A 123 28.76 3.92 -8.83
N CYS A 124 29.31 3.52 -9.97
CA CYS A 124 30.17 2.33 -10.06
C CYS A 124 31.66 2.70 -10.11
N GLU A 125 32.53 1.70 -9.96
CA GLU A 125 34.00 1.90 -10.00
C GLU A 125 34.53 2.47 -11.32
N ASN A 126 33.78 2.36 -12.41
CA ASN A 126 34.13 2.96 -13.71
C ASN A 126 33.68 4.43 -13.84
N GLY A 127 33.04 5.01 -12.82
CA GLY A 127 32.59 6.40 -12.80
C GLY A 127 31.21 6.68 -13.42
N HIS A 128 30.50 5.67 -13.94
CA HIS A 128 29.14 5.86 -14.43
C HIS A 128 28.17 6.20 -13.28
N ARG A 129 27.25 7.12 -13.53
CA ARG A 129 26.27 7.62 -12.55
C ARG A 129 24.84 7.33 -13.00
N ARG A 130 23.99 6.94 -12.05
CA ARG A 130 22.55 6.81 -12.25
C ARG A 130 21.82 7.58 -11.15
N TYR A 131 20.87 8.42 -11.55
CA TYR A 131 20.00 9.18 -10.64
C TYR A 131 19.34 8.28 -9.57
N GLN A 132 19.05 8.86 -8.39
CA GLN A 132 18.37 8.16 -7.30
C GLN A 132 17.17 7.33 -7.76
N GLY A 133 17.05 6.14 -7.19
CA GLY A 133 16.08 5.13 -7.58
C GLY A 133 16.39 3.80 -6.90
N PRO A 134 15.70 2.71 -7.29
CA PRO A 134 15.98 1.37 -6.79
C PRO A 134 17.46 1.00 -6.90
N SER A 135 17.97 0.21 -5.94
CA SER A 135 19.33 -0.32 -6.05
C SER A 135 19.45 -1.30 -7.22
N GLY A 136 20.69 -1.52 -7.65
CA GLY A 136 21.02 -2.45 -8.71
C GLY A 136 22.35 -2.12 -9.36
N PRO A 137 22.89 -3.06 -10.17
CA PRO A 137 24.15 -2.86 -10.85
C PRO A 137 24.10 -1.66 -11.81
N CYS A 138 25.28 -1.19 -12.19
CA CYS A 138 25.44 -0.17 -13.23
C CYS A 138 24.83 -0.67 -14.54
N GLN A 139 24.00 0.17 -15.18
CA GLN A 139 23.33 -0.20 -16.43
C GLN A 139 24.28 -0.25 -17.64
N GLU A 140 25.44 0.40 -17.54
CA GLU A 140 26.41 0.47 -18.64
C GLU A 140 27.47 -0.64 -18.55
N CYS A 141 28.00 -0.92 -17.35
CA CYS A 141 29.10 -1.87 -17.18
C CYS A 141 28.76 -3.11 -16.35
N GLY A 142 27.54 -3.21 -15.80
CA GLY A 142 27.08 -4.37 -15.03
C GLY A 142 27.70 -4.53 -13.63
N LYS A 143 28.64 -3.67 -13.24
CA LYS A 143 29.32 -3.71 -11.93
C LYS A 143 28.43 -3.19 -10.81
N GLU A 144 28.78 -3.52 -9.56
CA GLU A 144 28.09 -3.02 -8.38
C GLU A 144 28.12 -1.48 -8.31
N THR A 145 27.09 -0.90 -7.69
CA THR A 145 27.00 0.54 -7.46
C THR A 145 26.94 0.85 -5.98
N THR A 146 27.51 1.98 -5.61
CA THR A 146 27.43 2.56 -4.26
C THR A 146 26.66 3.87 -4.32
N ARG A 147 26.09 4.30 -3.19
CA ARG A 147 25.38 5.60 -3.13
C ARG A 147 26.40 6.71 -2.91
N ASP A 148 26.43 7.67 -3.82
CA ASP A 148 27.11 8.94 -3.65
C ASP A 148 26.09 10.01 -3.24
N ILE A 149 26.21 10.53 -2.03
CA ILE A 149 25.24 11.47 -1.44
C ILE A 149 25.48 12.87 -2.03
N LEU A 150 24.48 13.40 -2.75
CA LEU A 150 24.53 14.72 -3.37
C LEU A 150 23.77 15.78 -2.58
N TRP A 151 22.58 15.42 -2.06
CA TRP A 151 21.71 16.29 -1.26
C TRP A 151 21.38 17.66 -1.89
N GLN A 152 21.04 17.66 -3.18
CA GLN A 152 20.84 18.86 -3.99
C GLN A 152 19.37 19.16 -4.27
N ALA A 153 18.91 20.36 -3.93
CA ALA A 153 17.58 20.83 -4.34
C ALA A 153 17.52 21.11 -5.84
N LYS A 154 16.61 20.46 -6.56
CA LYS A 154 16.41 20.69 -7.99
C LYS A 154 15.86 22.10 -8.24
N ARG A 155 16.28 22.73 -9.34
CA ARG A 155 15.77 24.06 -9.77
C ARG A 155 14.28 24.04 -10.14
N SER A 156 13.80 22.89 -10.59
CA SER A 156 12.41 22.63 -10.94
C SER A 156 12.08 21.15 -10.65
N PRO A 157 10.79 20.83 -10.42
CA PRO A 157 9.66 21.75 -10.29
C PRO A 157 9.64 22.56 -8.98
N ASN A 158 8.93 23.68 -9.00
CA ASN A 158 8.67 24.54 -7.85
C ASN A 158 7.17 24.54 -7.55
N SER A 159 6.76 23.90 -6.46
CA SER A 159 5.35 23.77 -6.09
C SER A 159 4.97 24.83 -5.05
N VAL A 160 4.02 25.68 -5.42
CA VAL A 160 3.62 26.86 -4.62
C VAL A 160 2.12 26.90 -4.28
N SER A 161 1.33 25.96 -4.81
CA SER A 161 -0.09 25.85 -4.52
C SER A 161 -0.57 24.40 -4.71
N TYR A 162 -1.54 24.00 -3.89
CA TYR A 162 -2.08 22.65 -3.82
C TYR A 162 -3.60 22.70 -3.61
N CYS A 163 -4.29 21.65 -4.04
CA CYS A 163 -5.73 21.50 -3.87
C CYS A 163 -6.11 20.03 -3.63
N PHE A 164 -7.41 19.77 -3.53
CA PHE A 164 -7.96 18.43 -3.57
C PHE A 164 -9.28 18.41 -4.36
N ASP A 165 -9.63 17.27 -4.93
CA ASP A 165 -10.88 17.08 -5.67
C ASP A 165 -12.06 16.69 -4.76
N SER A 166 -13.24 16.47 -5.37
CA SER A 166 -14.46 16.05 -4.67
C SER A 166 -14.38 14.67 -4.00
N GLN A 167 -13.26 13.94 -4.13
CA GLN A 167 -12.99 12.62 -3.54
C GLN A 167 -11.82 12.63 -2.56
N PRO A 168 -11.75 13.66 -1.72
CA PRO A 168 -10.54 14.29 -1.16
C PRO A 168 -9.20 13.67 -1.62
N HIS A 169 -8.92 13.73 -2.91
CA HIS A 169 -7.62 13.34 -3.44
C HIS A 169 -6.75 14.59 -3.70
N PHE A 170 -5.57 14.60 -3.07
CA PHE A 170 -4.58 15.68 -3.18
C PHE A 170 -4.12 15.89 -4.63
N GLN A 171 -3.91 17.15 -5.00
CA GLN A 171 -3.39 17.56 -6.30
C GLN A 171 -2.47 18.78 -6.17
N TYR A 172 -1.46 18.86 -7.02
CA TYR A 172 -0.72 20.10 -7.25
C TYR A 172 -1.59 21.09 -8.03
N PHE A 173 -1.53 22.37 -7.68
CA PHE A 173 -2.43 23.40 -8.22
C PHE A 173 -1.68 24.47 -9.03
N GLY A 174 -0.93 24.04 -10.04
CA GLY A 174 -0.14 24.92 -10.89
C GLY A 174 -0.97 26.00 -11.61
N ASP A 175 -2.24 25.73 -11.90
CA ASP A 175 -3.12 26.72 -12.52
C ASP A 175 -3.49 27.87 -11.57
N PHE A 176 -3.61 27.61 -10.27
CA PHE A 176 -3.83 28.66 -9.28
C PHE A 176 -2.60 29.56 -9.15
N ALA A 177 -1.40 28.99 -9.19
CA ALA A 177 -0.15 29.74 -9.14
C ALA A 177 0.01 30.74 -10.30
N LYS A 178 -0.71 30.55 -11.41
CA LYS A 178 -0.72 31.47 -12.56
C LYS A 178 -1.69 32.65 -12.40
N ARG A 179 -2.67 32.55 -11.48
CA ARG A 179 -3.69 33.59 -11.26
C ARG A 179 -3.13 34.77 -10.47
N PRO A 180 -3.68 35.99 -10.59
CA PRO A 180 -3.22 37.16 -9.83
C PRO A 180 -3.06 36.89 -8.33
N GLU A 181 -4.00 36.17 -7.72
CA GLU A 181 -4.01 35.81 -6.30
C GLU A 181 -2.87 34.83 -5.94
N GLY A 182 -2.39 34.06 -6.90
CA GLY A 182 -1.33 33.08 -6.76
C GLY A 182 0.08 33.59 -7.11
N GLN A 183 0.22 34.85 -7.55
CA GLN A 183 1.51 35.41 -7.98
C GLN A 183 2.34 36.02 -6.83
N GLY A 184 1.72 36.41 -5.71
CA GLY A 184 2.40 37.05 -4.59
C GLY A 184 3.51 36.20 -3.95
N GLU A 185 4.45 36.85 -3.25
CA GLU A 185 5.54 36.19 -2.51
C GLU A 185 5.02 35.21 -1.46
N ILE A 186 3.91 35.57 -0.82
CA ILE A 186 3.10 34.68 0.00
C ILE A 186 1.86 34.32 -0.80
N THR A 187 1.68 33.03 -1.09
CA THR A 187 0.59 32.54 -1.94
C THR A 187 -0.40 31.71 -1.12
N PRO A 188 -1.70 32.02 -1.15
CA PRO A 188 -2.69 31.16 -0.52
C PRO A 188 -2.77 29.81 -1.24
N THR A 189 -3.02 28.75 -0.50
CA THR A 189 -3.17 27.40 -1.03
C THR A 189 -4.36 26.70 -0.40
N MET A 190 -5.13 25.94 -1.20
CA MET A 190 -6.31 25.24 -0.69
C MET A 190 -5.91 24.06 0.20
N SER A 191 -4.82 23.39 -0.15
CA SER A 191 -4.29 22.22 0.54
C SER A 191 -2.79 22.35 0.80
N LEU A 192 -2.20 21.31 1.37
CA LEU A 192 -0.76 21.09 1.50
C LEU A 192 -0.42 19.66 1.05
N GLN A 193 0.86 19.38 0.79
CA GLN A 193 1.30 18.00 0.53
C GLN A 193 1.35 17.18 1.84
N GLY A 194 1.81 17.79 2.94
CA GLY A 194 1.85 17.18 4.28
C GLY A 194 3.25 16.81 4.78
N SER A 195 4.26 16.79 3.90
CA SER A 195 5.67 16.58 4.24
C SER A 195 6.30 17.78 4.94
N CYS A 196 5.72 18.98 4.82
CA CYS A 196 6.19 20.18 5.52
C CYS A 196 5.03 21.14 5.82
N PHE A 197 4.93 21.60 7.06
CA PHE A 197 4.05 22.71 7.46
C PHE A 197 4.48 23.32 8.80
N MET A 198 4.26 24.62 8.96
CA MET A 198 4.57 25.43 10.14
C MET A 198 3.32 26.15 10.64
N MET A 199 3.15 26.23 11.94
CA MET A 199 2.08 26.99 12.62
C MET A 199 2.50 27.32 14.05
N THR A 200 1.69 28.10 14.76
CA THR A 200 1.89 28.26 16.21
C THR A 200 1.64 26.94 16.93
N ARG A 201 2.42 26.66 17.97
CA ARG A 201 2.21 25.50 18.86
C ARG A 201 0.81 25.54 19.49
N GLN A 202 0.31 26.74 19.80
CA GLN A 202 -1.05 26.92 20.29
C GLN A 202 -2.08 26.45 19.25
N LYS A 203 -2.00 26.90 18.00
CA LYS A 203 -2.91 26.43 16.93
C LYS A 203 -2.77 24.96 16.63
N TYR A 204 -1.57 24.38 16.75
CA TYR A 204 -1.38 22.93 16.60
C TYR A 204 -2.35 22.13 17.49
N TRP A 205 -2.37 22.45 18.79
CA TRP A 205 -3.24 21.79 19.76
C TRP A 205 -4.69 22.27 19.70
N GLU A 206 -4.92 23.55 19.43
CA GLU A 206 -6.27 24.10 19.27
C GLU A 206 -6.97 23.42 18.10
N LEU A 207 -6.35 23.32 16.94
CA LEU A 207 -6.97 22.69 15.77
C LEU A 207 -6.95 21.16 15.88
N GLY A 208 -6.11 20.60 16.77
CA GLY A 208 -5.91 19.16 16.87
C GLY A 208 -5.39 18.60 15.55
N VAL A 209 -4.41 19.26 14.94
CA VAL A 209 -3.75 18.73 13.73
C VAL A 209 -2.91 17.51 14.11
N CYS A 210 -2.58 16.68 13.12
CA CYS A 210 -1.99 15.36 13.37
C CYS A 210 -2.92 14.47 14.22
N ASP A 211 -4.20 14.50 13.89
CA ASP A 211 -5.22 13.69 14.54
C ASP A 211 -5.00 12.20 14.25
N GLU A 212 -4.74 11.44 15.30
CA GLU A 212 -4.42 10.02 15.24
C GLU A 212 -5.60 9.16 14.74
N ALA A 213 -6.85 9.69 14.76
CA ALA A 213 -8.02 9.02 14.20
C ALA A 213 -7.92 8.82 12.67
N PHE A 214 -7.18 9.71 11.96
CA PHE A 214 -6.83 9.51 10.55
C PHE A 214 -5.98 8.24 10.31
N GLY A 215 -5.32 7.72 11.36
CA GLY A 215 -4.30 6.68 11.24
C GLY A 215 -2.92 7.25 10.91
N SER A 216 -1.94 6.37 10.71
CA SER A 216 -0.54 6.79 10.57
C SER A 216 -0.21 7.52 9.26
N TRP A 217 -0.88 7.20 8.15
CA TRP A 217 -0.49 7.70 6.81
C TRP A 217 -1.73 8.03 5.97
N GLY A 218 -1.66 9.12 5.20
CA GLY A 218 -2.72 9.59 4.31
C GLY A 218 -3.41 10.86 4.79
N SER A 219 -3.82 11.69 3.82
CA SER A 219 -4.61 12.92 4.02
C SER A 219 -4.03 13.97 4.99
N GLN A 220 -2.74 13.92 5.36
CA GLN A 220 -2.15 14.85 6.33
C GLN A 220 -2.21 16.31 5.86
N GLY A 221 -1.81 16.57 4.61
CA GLY A 221 -1.89 17.92 4.06
C GLY A 221 -3.32 18.45 3.93
N ILE A 222 -4.28 17.60 3.53
CA ILE A 222 -5.71 17.95 3.44
C ILE A 222 -6.26 18.26 4.84
N GLU A 223 -6.01 17.39 5.82
CA GLU A 223 -6.46 17.58 7.20
C GLU A 223 -5.97 18.92 7.76
N VAL A 224 -4.65 19.15 7.74
CA VAL A 224 -4.05 20.36 8.31
C VAL A 224 -4.60 21.61 7.63
N ALA A 225 -4.64 21.62 6.30
CA ALA A 225 -5.10 22.78 5.55
C ALA A 225 -6.59 23.05 5.77
N THR A 226 -7.42 22.01 5.76
CA THR A 226 -8.87 22.13 5.92
C THR A 226 -9.23 22.56 7.33
N LYS A 227 -8.60 21.98 8.36
CA LYS A 227 -8.78 22.43 9.75
C LYS A 227 -8.44 23.91 9.91
N THR A 228 -7.35 24.37 9.30
CA THR A 228 -6.94 25.79 9.36
C THR A 228 -7.95 26.71 8.66
N TRP A 229 -8.32 26.41 7.41
CA TRP A 229 -9.24 27.25 6.64
C TRP A 229 -10.64 27.30 7.25
N LEU A 230 -11.17 26.13 7.65
CA LEU A 230 -12.54 26.00 8.12
C LEU A 230 -12.71 26.54 9.55
N SER A 231 -11.65 26.66 10.33
CA SER A 231 -11.67 27.35 11.64
C SER A 231 -11.44 28.86 11.54
N GLY A 232 -11.43 29.43 10.33
CA GLY A 232 -11.32 30.88 10.11
C GLY A 232 -9.91 31.38 9.76
N GLY A 233 -8.88 30.54 9.91
CA GLY A 233 -7.50 30.87 9.58
C GLY A 233 -7.21 30.85 8.07
N ALA A 234 -5.92 30.78 7.74
CA ALA A 234 -5.45 30.74 6.36
C ALA A 234 -4.24 29.81 6.15
N VAL A 235 -4.13 29.26 4.95
CA VAL A 235 -3.02 28.39 4.56
C VAL A 235 -2.21 29.03 3.45
N MET A 236 -0.92 29.21 3.72
CA MET A 236 -0.03 30.01 2.88
C MET A 236 1.22 29.21 2.46
N VAL A 237 1.77 29.57 1.30
CA VAL A 237 3.10 29.15 0.85
C VAL A 237 4.01 30.36 0.73
N ASN A 238 5.15 30.33 1.41
CA ASN A 238 6.18 31.35 1.32
C ASN A 238 7.16 31.01 0.18
N LYS A 239 7.23 31.86 -0.85
CA LYS A 239 8.11 31.70 -2.01
C LYS A 239 9.52 32.27 -1.81
N ASN A 240 9.73 33.07 -0.77
CA ASN A 240 11.04 33.69 -0.48
C ASN A 240 12.04 32.69 0.14
N THR A 241 11.57 31.48 0.47
CA THR A 241 12.38 30.36 0.94
C THR A 241 11.85 29.05 0.35
N TRP A 242 12.61 27.97 0.48
CA TRP A 242 12.22 26.67 -0.01
C TRP A 242 12.64 25.53 0.92
N TYR A 243 11.92 24.41 0.79
CA TYR A 243 12.39 23.11 1.23
C TYR A 243 12.35 22.14 0.05
N ALA A 244 13.25 21.18 0.02
CA ALA A 244 13.30 20.14 -0.99
C ALA A 244 12.95 18.81 -0.34
N HIS A 245 12.08 18.03 -0.99
CA HIS A 245 11.62 16.72 -0.50
C HIS A 245 12.05 15.60 -1.45
N MET A 246 12.55 14.49 -0.90
CA MET A 246 12.92 13.32 -1.70
C MET A 246 11.72 12.42 -1.98
N PHE A 247 11.23 12.45 -3.22
CA PHE A 247 10.12 11.61 -3.66
C PHE A 247 10.53 10.15 -3.90
N ARG A 248 9.70 9.22 -3.41
CA ARG A 248 9.91 7.76 -3.48
C ARG A 248 8.87 7.08 -4.38
N THR A 249 8.83 7.46 -5.65
CA THR A 249 7.78 7.06 -6.60
C THR A 249 8.08 5.78 -7.38
N GLN A 250 9.32 5.26 -7.32
CA GLN A 250 9.78 4.17 -8.18
C GLN A 250 9.57 2.76 -7.57
N GLY A 251 9.14 2.67 -6.30
CA GLY A 251 9.00 1.40 -5.59
C GLY A 251 10.35 0.73 -5.30
N GLY A 252 10.37 -0.58 -5.07
CA GLY A 252 11.63 -1.26 -4.73
C GLY A 252 12.06 -1.01 -3.29
N ASP A 253 13.35 -1.15 -3.08
CA ASP A 253 14.06 -0.69 -1.90
C ASP A 253 14.20 0.84 -1.84
N PHE A 254 13.80 1.56 -2.90
CA PHE A 254 13.66 3.02 -2.92
C PHE A 254 12.23 3.50 -2.57
N GLY A 255 11.34 2.58 -2.19
CA GLY A 255 10.00 2.89 -1.70
C GLY A 255 9.97 3.31 -0.22
N PHE A 256 8.77 3.29 0.37
CA PHE A 256 8.60 3.55 1.81
C PHE A 256 9.35 2.49 2.61
N PRO A 257 10.10 2.87 3.66
CA PRO A 257 10.95 1.94 4.40
C PRO A 257 10.16 1.13 5.45
N TYR A 258 8.83 1.11 5.32
CA TYR A 258 7.90 0.36 6.15
C TYR A 258 6.66 0.00 5.31
N PRO A 259 5.93 -1.07 5.67
CA PRO A 259 4.72 -1.46 4.95
C PRO A 259 3.68 -0.34 4.97
N MET A 260 3.12 -0.03 3.80
CA MET A 260 1.96 0.84 3.67
C MET A 260 0.83 0.08 2.99
N SER A 261 -0.40 0.26 3.47
CA SER A 261 -1.57 -0.35 2.85
C SER A 261 -2.45 0.73 2.20
N GLY A 262 -3.04 0.42 1.03
CA GLY A 262 -4.07 1.29 0.43
C GLY A 262 -5.29 1.49 1.34
N ARG A 263 -5.52 0.55 2.28
CA ARG A 263 -6.59 0.63 3.29
C ARG A 263 -6.35 1.78 4.27
N ASP A 264 -5.11 2.04 4.67
CA ASP A 264 -4.79 3.15 5.58
C ASP A 264 -5.07 4.48 4.90
N GLN A 265 -4.75 4.60 3.61
CA GLN A 265 -5.06 5.79 2.80
C GLN A 265 -6.57 6.00 2.68
N GLU A 266 -7.32 4.93 2.41
CA GLU A 266 -8.78 5.00 2.26
C GLU A 266 -9.47 5.27 3.61
N LYS A 267 -8.94 4.75 4.73
CA LYS A 267 -9.39 5.11 6.08
C LYS A 267 -9.22 6.60 6.32
N ALA A 268 -8.03 7.15 6.03
CA ALA A 268 -7.76 8.57 6.19
C ALA A 268 -8.66 9.44 5.29
N LYS A 269 -8.92 9.01 4.04
CA LYS A 269 -9.87 9.68 3.14
C LYS A 269 -11.28 9.65 3.69
N ASN A 270 -11.79 8.48 4.10
CA ASN A 270 -13.13 8.35 4.67
C ASN A 270 -13.31 9.21 5.92
N TYR A 271 -12.29 9.30 6.75
CA TYR A 271 -12.35 10.17 7.93
C TYR A 271 -12.35 11.66 7.55
N ALA A 272 -11.54 12.08 6.56
CA ALA A 272 -11.64 13.44 6.00
C ALA A 272 -13.02 13.75 5.41
N ARG A 273 -13.63 12.79 4.69
CA ARG A 273 -14.98 12.91 4.13
C ARG A 273 -15.99 13.14 5.24
N ASP A 274 -15.96 12.29 6.26
CA ASP A 274 -16.87 12.41 7.39
C ASP A 274 -16.70 13.76 8.12
N LEU A 275 -15.45 14.13 8.41
CA LEU A 275 -15.14 15.29 9.22
C LEU A 275 -15.49 16.62 8.52
N PHE A 276 -15.13 16.77 7.24
CA PHE A 276 -15.20 18.06 6.55
C PHE A 276 -16.30 18.19 5.51
N PHE A 277 -16.70 17.09 4.85
CA PHE A 277 -17.72 17.17 3.79
C PHE A 277 -19.14 17.04 4.35
N ASN A 278 -19.29 16.52 5.56
CA ASN A 278 -20.56 16.44 6.28
C ASN A 278 -20.66 17.48 7.41
N ASP A 279 -19.74 18.46 7.46
CA ASP A 279 -19.68 19.50 8.49
C ASP A 279 -19.65 18.96 9.94
N ASN A 280 -19.06 17.78 10.15
CA ASN A 280 -19.01 17.12 11.46
C ASN A 280 -17.86 17.62 12.37
N TRP A 281 -16.97 18.48 11.87
CA TRP A 281 -15.87 18.98 12.68
C TRP A 281 -16.33 20.11 13.62
N PRO A 282 -16.25 19.97 14.96
CA PRO A 282 -16.86 20.93 15.88
C PRO A 282 -16.29 22.35 15.83
N LYS A 283 -15.07 22.53 15.30
CA LYS A 283 -14.39 23.84 15.20
C LYS A 283 -14.58 24.52 13.84
N GLN A 284 -15.44 23.95 13.00
CA GLN A 284 -15.76 24.46 11.69
C GLN A 284 -16.66 25.71 11.81
N VAL A 285 -16.12 26.88 11.47
CA VAL A 285 -16.85 28.15 11.40
C VAL A 285 -17.18 28.59 9.96
N ARG A 286 -16.55 27.95 8.96
CA ARG A 286 -16.84 28.13 7.52
C ARG A 286 -17.23 26.78 6.92
N PRO A 287 -18.25 26.70 6.06
CA PRO A 287 -18.59 25.45 5.36
C PRO A 287 -17.51 25.08 4.34
N LEU A 288 -17.38 23.80 3.99
CA LEU A 288 -16.43 23.37 2.95
C LEU A 288 -16.71 24.03 1.58
N SER A 289 -17.98 24.34 1.28
CA SER A 289 -18.36 25.09 0.06
C SER A 289 -17.62 26.41 -0.04
N TRP A 290 -17.46 27.16 1.05
CA TRP A 290 -16.73 28.42 1.07
C TRP A 290 -15.27 28.25 0.63
N LEU A 291 -14.61 27.17 1.10
CA LEU A 291 -13.23 26.89 0.72
C LEU A 291 -13.12 26.53 -0.76
N VAL A 292 -14.06 25.73 -1.27
CA VAL A 292 -14.13 25.37 -2.70
C VAL A 292 -14.36 26.61 -3.57
N GLU A 293 -15.24 27.52 -3.17
CA GLU A 293 -15.48 28.79 -3.89
C GLU A 293 -14.25 29.69 -3.89
N LYS A 294 -13.56 29.82 -2.76
CA LYS A 294 -12.37 30.66 -2.62
C LYS A 294 -11.28 30.34 -3.66
N PHE A 295 -11.19 29.07 -4.06
CA PHE A 295 -10.16 28.59 -4.98
C PHE A 295 -10.73 28.21 -6.36
N TRP A 296 -12.03 28.44 -6.60
CA TRP A 296 -12.71 28.07 -7.85
C TRP A 296 -12.08 28.75 -9.07
N PRO A 297 -12.01 28.09 -10.24
CA PRO A 297 -12.30 26.67 -10.49
C PRO A 297 -11.18 25.74 -9.99
N ILE A 298 -11.53 24.53 -9.56
CA ILE A 298 -10.58 23.52 -9.06
C ILE A 298 -10.74 22.24 -9.86
N LYS A 299 -9.63 21.66 -10.32
CA LYS A 299 -9.62 20.39 -11.06
C LYS A 299 -10.27 19.28 -10.21
N GLY A 300 -11.23 18.56 -10.80
CA GLY A 300 -11.94 17.47 -10.15
C GLY A 300 -13.19 17.89 -9.35
N TRP A 301 -13.55 19.18 -9.37
CA TRP A 301 -14.85 19.67 -8.91
C TRP A 301 -15.76 20.07 -10.08
N THR A 302 -17.07 19.87 -9.92
CA THR A 302 -18.08 20.33 -10.87
C THR A 302 -19.00 21.38 -10.24
N GLU A 303 -19.67 22.21 -11.06
CA GLU A 303 -20.70 23.15 -10.59
C GLU A 303 -21.81 22.43 -9.80
N GLU A 304 -22.13 21.20 -10.17
CA GLU A 304 -23.10 20.36 -9.47
C GLU A 304 -22.59 19.90 -8.09
N ASP A 305 -21.31 19.55 -7.98
CA ASP A 305 -20.69 19.24 -6.68
C ASP A 305 -20.72 20.46 -5.75
N LEU A 306 -20.42 21.65 -6.28
CA LEU A 306 -20.47 22.89 -5.52
C LEU A 306 -21.90 23.22 -5.05
N LYS A 307 -22.90 23.08 -5.92
CA LYS A 307 -24.32 23.23 -5.55
C LYS A 307 -24.73 22.25 -4.44
N LYS A 308 -24.31 20.99 -4.54
CA LYS A 308 -24.57 19.97 -3.51
C LYS A 308 -23.92 20.29 -2.18
N LEU A 309 -22.67 20.78 -2.17
CA LEU A 309 -22.01 21.24 -0.95
C LEU A 309 -22.76 22.41 -0.31
N LYS A 310 -23.11 23.44 -1.09
CA LYS A 310 -23.88 24.59 -0.59
C LYS A 310 -25.23 24.20 0.01
N ALA A 311 -25.89 23.20 -0.57
CA ALA A 311 -27.17 22.69 -0.09
C ALA A 311 -27.05 21.68 1.07
N ASN A 312 -25.83 21.36 1.53
CA ASN A 312 -25.52 20.27 2.46
C ASN A 312 -26.18 18.93 2.05
N LYS A 313 -26.18 18.64 0.74
CA LYS A 313 -26.71 17.42 0.11
C LYS A 313 -25.60 16.61 -0.57
N PHE A 314 -24.34 16.95 -0.31
CA PHE A 314 -23.20 16.27 -0.89
C PHE A 314 -23.14 14.83 -0.39
N LYS A 315 -23.19 13.87 -1.30
CA LYS A 315 -23.10 12.44 -0.97
C LYS A 315 -22.03 11.80 -1.82
N PHE A 316 -21.12 11.10 -1.17
CA PHE A 316 -20.15 10.26 -1.85
C PHE A 316 -20.89 9.10 -2.52
N SER A 317 -20.82 9.02 -3.84
CA SER A 317 -21.30 7.83 -4.54
C SER A 317 -20.39 6.65 -4.17
N ALA A 318 -20.94 5.46 -3.97
CA ALA A 318 -20.16 4.24 -3.68
C ALA A 318 -19.22 3.80 -4.85
N LYS A 319 -19.11 4.60 -5.92
CA LYS A 319 -18.13 4.41 -6.97
C LYS A 319 -16.82 5.08 -6.55
N ALA A 320 -15.83 4.27 -6.20
CA ALA A 320 -14.45 4.72 -6.10
C ALA A 320 -14.03 5.41 -7.41
N SER A 321 -13.50 6.62 -7.31
CA SER A 321 -12.90 7.30 -8.45
C SER A 321 -11.76 6.46 -9.01
N LYS A 322 -11.77 6.22 -10.33
CA LYS A 322 -10.66 5.60 -11.08
C LYS A 322 -9.48 6.57 -11.28
N THR A 323 -9.15 7.39 -10.29
CA THR A 323 -7.93 8.20 -10.37
C THR A 323 -6.79 7.34 -9.82
N LYS A 324 -5.86 6.95 -10.71
CA LYS A 324 -4.55 6.44 -10.28
C LYS A 324 -3.92 7.48 -9.33
N PRO A 325 -3.10 7.09 -8.34
CA PRO A 325 -2.22 8.04 -7.68
C PRO A 325 -1.30 8.62 -8.75
N ALA A 326 -1.59 9.84 -9.18
CA ALA A 326 -0.66 10.64 -9.96
C ALA A 326 0.19 11.42 -8.96
N GLU A 327 1.18 10.75 -8.37
CA GLU A 327 2.47 11.43 -8.18
C GLU A 327 3.23 11.28 -9.49
N SER A 328 2.73 11.91 -10.54
CA SER A 328 3.60 12.34 -11.61
C SER A 328 4.04 13.73 -11.23
N GLU A 329 5.37 13.92 -11.19
CA GLU A 329 5.96 15.25 -11.33
C GLU A 329 5.16 16.08 -12.36
N PRO A 330 5.04 17.41 -12.21
CA PRO A 330 4.49 18.24 -13.27
C PRO A 330 5.22 17.93 -14.57
N THR A 331 4.48 17.38 -15.53
CA THR A 331 4.97 16.94 -16.83
C THR A 331 5.33 18.15 -17.68
N THR A 332 6.50 18.12 -18.29
CA THR A 332 6.75 18.77 -19.57
C THR A 332 6.75 17.67 -20.64
N ASP A 333 5.84 17.78 -21.61
CA ASP A 333 5.79 17.02 -22.87
C ASP A 333 7.18 17.06 -23.58
N GLU A 334 7.69 16.10 -24.37
CA GLU A 334 7.12 15.00 -25.16
C GLU A 334 8.28 14.00 -25.54
N PRO A 335 8.10 13.02 -26.47
CA PRO A 335 8.10 11.58 -26.22
C PRO A 335 9.43 10.86 -26.55
N THR A 336 9.79 9.81 -25.79
CA THR A 336 10.62 8.73 -26.34
C THR A 336 10.18 7.36 -25.83
N THR A 337 10.08 6.44 -26.78
CA THR A 337 9.70 5.04 -26.66
C THR A 337 10.71 4.24 -25.83
N TYR A 338 10.26 3.55 -24.77
CA TYR A 338 11.02 2.42 -24.22
C TYR A 338 10.09 1.29 -23.76
N GLU A 339 10.27 0.13 -24.41
CA GLU A 339 9.91 -1.18 -23.88
C GLU A 339 11.02 -1.70 -22.94
N PRO A 340 10.73 -2.70 -22.08
CA PRO A 340 11.11 -2.69 -20.66
C PRO A 340 12.23 -3.68 -20.29
N THR A 341 12.82 -3.52 -19.08
CA THR A 341 13.18 -4.54 -18.03
C THR A 341 14.37 -4.06 -17.15
N GLN A 342 14.60 -4.36 -15.84
CA GLN A 342 14.17 -5.34 -14.80
C GLN A 342 14.78 -4.90 -13.43
N LYS A 343 14.35 -5.23 -12.19
CA LYS A 343 13.12 -5.77 -11.57
C LYS A 343 13.27 -5.71 -10.03
N HIS A 344 12.31 -5.17 -9.30
CA HIS A 344 12.01 -5.60 -7.92
C HIS A 344 11.64 -7.08 -7.98
N GLU A 345 12.33 -7.95 -7.24
CA GLU A 345 11.90 -9.35 -7.16
C GLU A 345 10.57 -9.41 -6.41
N LEU A 346 9.52 -9.83 -7.12
CA LEU A 346 8.19 -9.98 -6.55
C LEU A 346 8.22 -11.12 -5.54
N THR A 347 7.72 -10.85 -4.33
CA THR A 347 7.64 -11.85 -3.27
C THR A 347 6.47 -12.82 -3.53
N LYS A 348 6.66 -14.08 -3.17
CA LYS A 348 5.62 -15.13 -3.33
C LYS A 348 5.23 -15.69 -1.98
N GLY A 349 3.95 -15.88 -1.77
CA GLY A 349 3.37 -16.42 -0.54
C GLY A 349 2.29 -17.45 -0.81
N ILE A 350 1.92 -18.16 0.24
CA ILE A 350 0.92 -19.22 0.21
C ILE A 350 -0.22 -18.82 1.15
N ILE A 351 -1.45 -18.93 0.67
CA ILE A 351 -2.60 -19.01 1.58
C ILE A 351 -3.05 -20.45 1.71
N TYR A 352 -3.39 -20.87 2.92
CA TYR A 352 -3.93 -22.19 3.21
C TYR A 352 -5.27 -22.07 3.91
N TYR A 353 -6.30 -22.75 3.42
CA TYR A 353 -7.62 -22.71 4.05
C TYR A 353 -8.19 -24.12 4.23
N SER A 354 -8.85 -24.35 5.36
CA SER A 354 -9.34 -25.68 5.72
C SER A 354 -10.50 -25.62 6.73
N ASP A 355 -11.48 -26.51 6.56
CA ASP A 355 -12.51 -26.76 7.58
C ASP A 355 -12.01 -27.63 8.75
N CYS A 356 -10.78 -28.14 8.66
CA CYS A 356 -10.15 -29.03 9.65
C CYS A 356 -10.94 -30.32 9.97
N GLN A 357 -11.75 -30.81 9.01
CA GLN A 357 -12.49 -32.08 9.12
C GLN A 357 -11.89 -33.22 8.30
N LEU A 358 -10.91 -32.92 7.43
CA LEU A 358 -10.23 -33.94 6.64
C LEU A 358 -9.43 -34.90 7.54
N ASP A 359 -9.49 -36.20 7.22
CA ASP A 359 -8.72 -37.24 7.90
C ASP A 359 -7.23 -36.81 8.01
N PRO A 360 -6.66 -36.80 9.24
CA PRO A 360 -5.25 -36.48 9.45
C PRO A 360 -4.28 -37.27 8.57
N LYS A 361 -4.62 -38.53 8.21
CA LYS A 361 -3.82 -39.37 7.31
C LYS A 361 -3.66 -38.75 5.91
N ILE A 362 -4.59 -37.90 5.49
CA ILE A 362 -4.51 -37.13 4.24
C ILE A 362 -3.98 -35.72 4.51
N ALA A 363 -4.54 -35.04 5.52
CA ALA A 363 -4.29 -33.63 5.76
C ALA A 363 -2.86 -33.33 6.24
N GLU A 364 -2.27 -34.22 7.05
CA GLU A 364 -0.91 -34.04 7.55
C GLU A 364 0.16 -34.18 6.47
N PRO A 365 0.15 -35.21 5.59
CA PRO A 365 1.08 -35.26 4.46
C PRO A 365 1.05 -34.02 3.58
N VAL A 366 -0.14 -33.46 3.34
CA VAL A 366 -0.31 -32.21 2.58
C VAL A 366 0.36 -31.04 3.30
N ARG A 367 0.01 -30.82 4.58
CA ARG A 367 0.61 -29.73 5.38
C ARG A 367 2.12 -29.86 5.52
N LYS A 368 2.64 -31.07 5.84
CA LYS A 368 4.08 -31.35 5.94
C LYS A 368 4.81 -31.00 4.64
N ARG A 369 4.19 -31.28 3.49
CA ARG A 369 4.76 -30.96 2.19
C ARG A 369 4.76 -29.46 1.91
N ILE A 370 3.64 -28.78 2.11
CA ILE A 370 3.54 -27.32 1.93
C ILE A 370 4.54 -26.61 2.84
N LEU A 371 4.66 -27.02 4.10
CA LEU A 371 5.62 -26.47 5.05
C LEU A 371 7.07 -26.69 4.60
N LYS A 372 7.39 -27.88 4.08
CA LYS A 372 8.72 -28.17 3.51
C LYS A 372 9.04 -27.28 2.32
N ILE A 373 8.06 -27.01 1.45
CA ILE A 373 8.23 -26.12 0.29
C ILE A 373 8.41 -24.68 0.75
N SER A 374 7.54 -24.20 1.65
CA SER A 374 7.60 -22.88 2.25
C SER A 374 8.97 -22.61 2.86
N LYS A 375 9.47 -23.50 3.73
CA LYS A 375 10.81 -23.37 4.34
C LYS A 375 11.94 -23.36 3.32
N LYS A 376 11.86 -24.18 2.27
CA LYS A 376 12.91 -24.26 1.24
C LYS A 376 12.94 -23.03 0.32
N ARG A 377 11.79 -22.39 0.12
CA ARG A 377 11.61 -21.29 -0.85
C ARG A 377 11.44 -19.92 -0.18
N ASP A 378 11.43 -19.88 1.15
CA ASP A 378 11.09 -18.72 1.96
C ASP A 378 9.74 -18.10 1.58
N PHE A 379 8.72 -18.95 1.37
CA PHE A 379 7.36 -18.48 1.08
C PHE A 379 6.53 -18.46 2.37
N PRO A 380 6.10 -17.28 2.87
CA PRO A 380 5.25 -17.22 4.05
C PRO A 380 3.91 -17.92 3.78
N ILE A 381 3.47 -18.72 4.74
CA ILE A 381 2.13 -19.34 4.73
C ILE A 381 1.23 -18.57 5.68
N VAL A 382 0.14 -18.03 5.18
CA VAL A 382 -0.96 -17.53 6.02
C VAL A 382 -2.11 -18.53 5.94
N SER A 383 -2.43 -19.15 7.08
CA SER A 383 -3.50 -20.13 7.16
C SER A 383 -4.78 -19.55 7.74
N ALA A 384 -5.94 -20.01 7.27
CA ALA A 384 -7.25 -19.62 7.79
C ALA A 384 -8.14 -20.85 7.97
N THR A 385 -8.51 -21.15 9.21
CA THR A 385 -9.06 -22.46 9.59
C THR A 385 -10.19 -22.38 10.61
N LEU A 386 -11.07 -23.40 10.61
CA LEU A 386 -12.17 -23.50 11.60
C LEU A 386 -11.71 -24.05 12.95
N LYS A 387 -10.51 -24.63 13.02
CA LYS A 387 -9.84 -24.99 14.27
C LYS A 387 -8.52 -24.25 14.35
N LYS A 388 -8.12 -23.82 15.54
CA LYS A 388 -6.79 -23.26 15.78
C LYS A 388 -5.73 -24.29 15.38
N MET A 389 -4.72 -23.86 14.65
CA MET A 389 -3.57 -24.70 14.31
C MET A 389 -2.29 -23.89 14.23
N ASP A 390 -1.17 -24.54 14.54
CA ASP A 390 0.16 -24.00 14.29
C ASP A 390 0.60 -24.39 12.86
N PHE A 391 0.27 -23.54 11.90
CA PHE A 391 0.60 -23.78 10.49
C PHE A 391 0.85 -22.49 9.72
N GLY A 392 2.13 -22.25 9.43
CA GLY A 392 2.59 -21.06 8.72
C GLY A 392 3.05 -19.94 9.65
N VAL A 393 3.21 -18.74 9.10
CA VAL A 393 3.62 -17.55 9.86
C VAL A 393 2.46 -16.94 10.66
N LYS A 394 1.22 -17.25 10.26
CA LYS A 394 0.01 -16.80 10.93
C LYS A 394 -1.16 -17.75 10.66
N ASN A 395 -1.93 -18.06 11.70
CA ASN A 395 -3.21 -18.77 11.61
C ASN A 395 -4.38 -17.86 12.02
N ILE A 396 -5.35 -17.70 11.13
CA ILE A 396 -6.63 -17.04 11.39
C ILE A 396 -7.64 -18.11 11.75
N HIS A 397 -7.98 -18.18 13.03
CA HIS A 397 -8.94 -19.13 13.56
C HIS A 397 -10.34 -18.52 13.64
N PHE A 398 -11.34 -19.25 13.16
CA PHE A 398 -12.75 -18.84 13.21
C PHE A 398 -13.59 -19.75 14.13
N PRO A 399 -13.65 -19.49 15.45
CA PRO A 399 -14.31 -20.37 16.41
C PRO A 399 -15.83 -20.45 16.24
N SER A 400 -16.47 -19.40 15.74
CA SER A 400 -17.93 -19.30 15.58
C SER A 400 -18.42 -19.56 14.15
N LEU A 401 -17.52 -19.80 13.21
CA LEU A 401 -17.87 -19.96 11.80
C LEU A 401 -18.25 -21.41 11.50
N LYS A 402 -19.49 -21.63 11.06
CA LYS A 402 -19.97 -22.96 10.68
C LYS A 402 -19.38 -23.40 9.34
N ARG A 403 -19.11 -24.71 9.22
CA ARG A 403 -18.63 -25.33 7.97
C ARG A 403 -19.56 -25.03 6.79
N GLY A 404 -18.98 -24.64 5.66
CA GLY A 404 -19.70 -24.44 4.41
C GLY A 404 -18.92 -23.60 3.40
N TYR A 405 -19.48 -23.43 2.20
CA TYR A 405 -18.84 -22.60 1.17
C TYR A 405 -18.69 -21.12 1.56
N PRO A 406 -19.66 -20.46 2.25
CA PRO A 406 -19.45 -19.12 2.78
C PRO A 406 -18.24 -19.05 3.72
N ALA A 407 -18.03 -20.09 4.53
CA ALA A 407 -16.89 -20.15 5.43
C ALA A 407 -15.57 -20.25 4.68
N MET A 408 -15.51 -21.09 3.64
CA MET A 408 -14.33 -21.19 2.77
C MET A 408 -13.95 -19.84 2.15
N PHE A 409 -14.91 -19.07 1.63
CA PHE A 409 -14.61 -17.75 1.06
C PHE A 409 -14.20 -16.73 2.14
N LYS A 410 -14.78 -16.80 3.35
CA LYS A 410 -14.33 -15.99 4.49
C LYS A 410 -12.88 -16.31 4.88
N GLN A 411 -12.53 -17.60 4.89
CA GLN A 411 -11.17 -18.06 5.20
C GLN A 411 -10.17 -17.58 4.16
N ILE A 412 -10.48 -17.72 2.87
CA ILE A 412 -9.66 -17.21 1.77
C ILE A 412 -9.45 -15.70 1.91
N MET A 413 -10.54 -14.94 2.08
CA MET A 413 -10.49 -13.49 2.24
C MET A 413 -9.58 -13.10 3.41
N ALA A 414 -9.76 -13.70 4.59
CA ALA A 414 -8.95 -13.37 5.75
C ALA A 414 -7.47 -13.79 5.61
N ALA A 415 -7.20 -14.92 4.95
CA ALA A 415 -5.82 -15.30 4.65
C ALA A 415 -5.14 -14.30 3.69
N LEU A 416 -5.88 -13.80 2.69
CA LEU A 416 -5.41 -12.74 1.78
C LEU A 416 -5.19 -11.41 2.52
N GLU A 417 -6.08 -11.04 3.45
CA GLU A 417 -5.96 -9.80 4.26
C GLU A 417 -4.73 -9.78 5.18
N HIS A 418 -4.25 -10.96 5.56
CA HIS A 418 -3.12 -11.10 6.47
C HIS A 418 -1.82 -11.56 5.79
N SER A 419 -1.85 -11.84 4.49
CA SER A 419 -0.63 -12.12 3.72
C SER A 419 0.05 -10.84 3.29
N THR A 420 1.38 -10.81 3.39
CA THR A 420 2.21 -9.67 2.97
C THR A 420 2.86 -9.87 1.60
N ALA A 421 2.81 -11.09 1.04
CA ALA A 421 3.41 -11.39 -0.27
C ALA A 421 2.69 -10.69 -1.43
N ASP A 422 3.43 -10.41 -2.52
CA ASP A 422 2.90 -9.78 -3.74
C ASP A 422 2.08 -10.77 -4.57
N ILE A 423 2.61 -11.99 -4.75
CA ILE A 423 2.00 -13.07 -5.50
C ILE A 423 1.54 -14.16 -4.53
N ILE A 424 0.28 -14.57 -4.65
CA ILE A 424 -0.32 -15.57 -3.77
C ILE A 424 -0.66 -16.84 -4.53
N PHE A 425 -0.26 -17.97 -3.96
CA PHE A 425 -0.69 -19.31 -4.36
C PHE A 425 -1.73 -19.84 -3.39
N PHE A 426 -2.82 -20.38 -3.93
CA PHE A 426 -3.90 -20.97 -3.14
C PHE A 426 -3.58 -22.43 -2.83
N CYS A 427 -3.67 -22.81 -1.56
CA CYS A 427 -3.43 -24.18 -1.11
C CYS A 427 -4.59 -24.75 -0.28
N GLU A 428 -5.03 -25.96 -0.65
CA GLU A 428 -6.10 -26.71 0.03
C GLU A 428 -5.56 -27.92 0.80
N HIS A 429 -6.39 -28.46 1.70
CA HIS A 429 -6.01 -29.55 2.62
C HIS A 429 -5.89 -30.94 1.99
N ASP A 430 -6.41 -31.15 0.79
CA ASP A 430 -6.51 -32.42 0.06
C ASP A 430 -5.73 -32.38 -1.28
N VAL A 431 -4.82 -31.42 -1.45
CA VAL A 431 -3.98 -31.30 -2.65
C VAL A 431 -2.51 -31.41 -2.31
N LEU A 432 -1.81 -32.34 -2.95
CA LEU A 432 -0.36 -32.42 -2.88
C LEU A 432 0.28 -31.51 -3.93
N TYR A 433 0.99 -30.49 -3.46
CA TYR A 433 1.65 -29.50 -4.31
C TYR A 433 3.06 -29.93 -4.70
N HIS A 434 3.40 -29.88 -5.98
CA HIS A 434 4.79 -30.05 -6.41
C HIS A 434 5.54 -28.72 -6.26
N PRO A 435 6.83 -28.68 -5.84
CA PRO A 435 7.58 -27.42 -5.75
C PRO A 435 7.55 -26.56 -7.02
N SER A 436 7.47 -27.20 -8.19
CA SER A 436 7.40 -26.50 -9.48
C SER A 436 6.09 -25.75 -9.73
N HIS A 437 5.06 -25.97 -8.91
CA HIS A 437 3.85 -25.15 -8.94
C HIS A 437 4.17 -23.68 -8.64
N PHE A 438 5.09 -23.47 -7.71
CA PHE A 438 5.43 -22.14 -7.20
C PHE A 438 6.55 -21.44 -8.00
N ASP A 439 7.14 -22.12 -8.99
CA ASP A 439 8.12 -21.53 -9.90
C ASP A 439 7.45 -20.48 -10.82
N PHE A 440 6.14 -20.56 -11.02
CA PHE A 440 5.39 -19.63 -11.86
C PHE A 440 5.38 -18.20 -11.29
N THR A 441 5.49 -17.20 -12.17
CA THR A 441 5.35 -15.79 -11.83
C THR A 441 4.30 -15.18 -12.77
N PRO A 442 3.16 -14.68 -12.25
CA PRO A 442 2.15 -14.00 -13.06
C PRO A 442 2.74 -12.82 -13.85
N ALA A 443 2.56 -12.82 -15.17
CA ALA A 443 3.07 -11.75 -16.03
C ALA A 443 2.23 -10.45 -15.95
N ASN A 444 0.96 -10.54 -15.54
CA ASN A 444 0.04 -9.42 -15.49
C ASN A 444 -0.72 -9.41 -14.15
N LYS A 445 -0.75 -8.25 -13.48
CA LYS A 445 -1.43 -8.07 -12.19
C LYS A 445 -2.95 -8.17 -12.25
N ASP A 446 -3.54 -7.86 -13.40
CA ASP A 446 -4.98 -7.89 -13.65
C ASP A 446 -5.43 -9.21 -14.31
N THR A 447 -4.65 -10.28 -14.14
CA THR A 447 -4.96 -11.64 -14.63
C THR A 447 -4.88 -12.66 -13.49
N PHE A 448 -5.91 -13.50 -13.38
CA PHE A 448 -5.93 -14.65 -12.49
C PHE A 448 -5.49 -15.90 -13.24
N TYR A 449 -4.41 -16.52 -12.76
CA TYR A 449 -3.77 -17.65 -13.44
C TYR A 449 -4.08 -18.97 -12.75
N TYR A 450 -4.45 -19.99 -13.53
CA TYR A 450 -4.74 -21.33 -13.02
C TYR A 450 -3.70 -22.35 -13.48
N ASN A 451 -3.13 -23.10 -12.54
CA ASN A 451 -2.29 -24.25 -12.87
C ASN A 451 -3.15 -25.40 -13.40
N GLN A 452 -3.07 -25.67 -14.69
CA GLN A 452 -3.81 -26.76 -15.32
C GLN A 452 -3.06 -28.10 -15.29
N ASN A 453 -1.81 -28.13 -14.80
CA ASN A 453 -1.10 -29.39 -14.60
C ASN A 453 -1.49 -30.02 -13.25
N VAL A 454 -2.63 -30.70 -13.23
CA VAL A 454 -3.18 -31.37 -12.04
C VAL A 454 -3.65 -32.79 -12.38
N TRP A 455 -3.43 -33.72 -11.46
CA TRP A 455 -3.96 -35.09 -11.52
C TRP A 455 -4.91 -35.34 -10.36
N PHE A 456 -6.07 -35.88 -10.66
CA PHE A 456 -7.02 -36.40 -9.67
C PHE A 456 -6.61 -37.84 -9.32
N LEU A 457 -6.33 -38.14 -8.06
CA LEU A 457 -5.94 -39.47 -7.59
C LEU A 457 -7.04 -40.05 -6.71
N ARG A 458 -7.69 -41.13 -7.15
CA ARG A 458 -8.67 -41.87 -6.36
C ARG A 458 -7.99 -42.73 -5.29
N THR A 459 -8.33 -42.51 -4.03
CA THR A 459 -7.68 -43.20 -2.90
C THR A 459 -8.06 -44.68 -2.77
N SER A 460 -9.21 -45.10 -3.32
CA SER A 460 -9.70 -46.48 -3.19
C SER A 460 -8.86 -47.49 -3.98
N ASP A 461 -8.40 -47.15 -5.18
CA ASP A 461 -7.74 -48.08 -6.09
C ASP A 461 -6.46 -47.52 -6.76
N GLY A 462 -6.12 -46.24 -6.53
CA GLY A 462 -4.97 -45.59 -7.15
C GLY A 462 -5.18 -45.22 -8.62
N HIS A 463 -6.43 -45.20 -9.09
CA HIS A 463 -6.78 -44.68 -10.41
C HIS A 463 -6.55 -43.17 -10.44
N ALA A 464 -5.84 -42.69 -11.46
CA ALA A 464 -5.54 -41.28 -11.62
C ALA A 464 -5.93 -40.73 -12.99
N LEU A 465 -6.43 -39.51 -13.01
CA LEU A 465 -7.00 -38.83 -14.17
C LEU A 465 -6.42 -37.41 -14.29
N HIS A 466 -6.08 -37.00 -15.49
CA HIS A 466 -5.70 -35.63 -15.83
C HIS A 466 -6.53 -35.14 -17.02
N TYR A 467 -6.89 -33.87 -16.98
CA TYR A 467 -7.32 -33.04 -18.12
C TYR A 467 -7.10 -31.58 -17.72
N ASP A 468 -7.02 -30.67 -18.68
CA ASP A 468 -6.79 -29.25 -18.41
C ASP A 468 -8.03 -28.66 -17.73
N VAL A 469 -7.87 -28.21 -16.49
CA VAL A 469 -8.96 -27.72 -15.65
C VAL A 469 -8.48 -26.61 -14.74
N ASN A 470 -9.34 -25.60 -14.57
CA ASN A 470 -9.11 -24.53 -13.61
C ASN A 470 -9.72 -24.95 -12.28
N GLN A 471 -8.91 -24.94 -11.23
CA GLN A 471 -9.34 -25.23 -9.86
C GLN A 471 -8.89 -24.10 -8.95
N LEU A 472 -9.72 -23.77 -7.95
CA LEU A 472 -9.37 -22.77 -6.96
C LEU A 472 -8.07 -23.10 -6.22
N SER A 473 -7.84 -24.38 -5.93
CA SER A 473 -6.61 -24.93 -5.36
C SER A 473 -5.37 -24.81 -6.26
N GLY A 474 -5.51 -24.37 -7.51
CA GLY A 474 -4.42 -24.08 -8.44
C GLY A 474 -4.34 -22.60 -8.85
N LEU A 475 -5.09 -21.72 -8.18
CA LEU A 475 -5.12 -20.29 -8.46
C LEU A 475 -3.84 -19.60 -7.97
N CYS A 476 -3.30 -18.75 -8.83
CA CYS A 476 -2.20 -17.85 -8.57
C CYS A 476 -2.53 -16.46 -9.11
N GLY A 477 -2.19 -15.42 -8.36
CA GLY A 477 -2.39 -14.04 -8.79
C GLY A 477 -1.74 -13.05 -7.85
N TYR A 478 -1.84 -11.76 -8.17
CA TYR A 478 -1.39 -10.71 -7.27
C TYR A 478 -2.37 -10.56 -6.09
N ARG A 479 -1.83 -10.43 -4.87
CA ARG A 479 -2.60 -10.41 -3.62
C ARG A 479 -3.73 -9.40 -3.67
N GLU A 480 -3.44 -8.17 -4.12
CA GLU A 480 -4.40 -7.07 -4.11
C GLU A 480 -5.63 -7.33 -5.00
N GLN A 481 -5.42 -7.84 -6.21
CA GLN A 481 -6.51 -8.17 -7.13
C GLN A 481 -7.31 -9.37 -6.61
N LEU A 482 -6.63 -10.39 -6.07
CA LEU A 482 -7.29 -11.52 -5.42
C LEU A 482 -8.14 -11.04 -4.24
N LEU A 483 -7.58 -10.22 -3.35
CA LEU A 483 -8.28 -9.70 -2.16
C LEU A 483 -9.49 -8.85 -2.55
N THR A 484 -9.34 -7.98 -3.55
CA THR A 484 -10.44 -7.17 -4.09
C THR A 484 -11.59 -8.07 -4.56
N HIS A 485 -11.29 -9.09 -5.36
CA HIS A 485 -12.29 -10.03 -5.84
C HIS A 485 -12.95 -10.83 -4.69
N PHE A 486 -12.16 -11.38 -3.76
CA PHE A 486 -12.69 -12.22 -2.69
C PHE A 486 -13.48 -11.42 -1.64
N ARG A 487 -13.17 -10.13 -1.43
CA ARG A 487 -14.03 -9.21 -0.66
C ARG A 487 -15.37 -8.99 -1.34
N GLU A 488 -15.35 -8.60 -2.62
CA GLU A 488 -16.58 -8.39 -3.40
C GLU A 488 -17.46 -9.66 -3.41
N ARG A 489 -16.85 -10.82 -3.63
CA ARG A 489 -17.52 -12.11 -3.55
C ARG A 489 -18.10 -12.39 -2.16
N TYR A 490 -17.34 -12.15 -1.10
CA TYR A 490 -17.81 -12.41 0.25
C TYR A 490 -18.96 -11.48 0.66
N GLU A 491 -18.92 -10.22 0.25
CA GLU A 491 -20.02 -9.27 0.43
C GLU A 491 -21.29 -9.73 -0.29
N MET A 492 -21.18 -10.16 -1.55
CA MET A 492 -22.31 -10.72 -2.30
C MET A 492 -22.90 -11.95 -1.60
N ILE A 493 -22.05 -12.90 -1.19
CA ILE A 493 -22.50 -14.10 -0.45
C ILE A 493 -23.17 -13.73 0.87
N SER A 494 -22.69 -12.69 1.55
CA SER A 494 -23.25 -12.25 2.83
C SER A 494 -24.61 -11.58 2.67
N LYS A 495 -24.84 -10.89 1.55
CA LYS A 495 -26.11 -10.20 1.24
C LYS A 495 -27.16 -11.12 0.62
N GLU A 496 -26.75 -11.93 -0.35
CA GLU A 496 -27.65 -12.70 -1.23
C GLU A 496 -27.66 -14.20 -0.91
N GLY A 497 -26.75 -14.66 -0.06
CA GLY A 497 -26.51 -16.07 0.18
C GLY A 497 -25.61 -16.72 -0.88
N PHE A 498 -25.03 -17.88 -0.54
CA PHE A 498 -24.19 -18.61 -1.49
C PHE A 498 -25.03 -19.36 -2.54
N SER A 499 -24.70 -19.18 -3.82
CA SER A 499 -25.29 -19.92 -4.94
C SER A 499 -24.24 -20.61 -5.78
N ARG A 500 -24.43 -21.90 -6.09
CA ARG A 500 -23.52 -22.65 -6.99
C ARG A 500 -23.49 -22.07 -8.42
N LYS A 501 -24.47 -21.24 -8.79
CA LYS A 501 -24.47 -20.53 -10.08
C LYS A 501 -23.26 -19.59 -10.22
N MET A 502 -22.72 -19.06 -9.11
CA MET A 502 -21.56 -18.17 -9.14
C MET A 502 -20.24 -18.87 -9.48
N GLY A 503 -20.18 -20.20 -9.31
CA GLY A 503 -18.95 -20.98 -9.46
C GLY A 503 -17.93 -20.75 -8.34
N PHE A 504 -16.93 -21.62 -8.24
CA PHE A 504 -15.86 -21.50 -7.24
C PHE A 504 -14.67 -20.71 -7.77
N GLU A 505 -14.36 -20.89 -9.05
CA GLU A 505 -13.19 -20.32 -9.73
C GLU A 505 -13.50 -18.91 -10.30
N PRO A 506 -12.89 -17.85 -9.74
CA PRO A 506 -12.99 -16.49 -10.27
C PRO A 506 -12.70 -16.37 -11.77
N MET A 507 -13.41 -15.47 -12.45
CA MET A 507 -13.21 -15.12 -13.88
C MET A 507 -13.41 -16.28 -14.87
N THR A 508 -13.97 -17.40 -14.43
CA THR A 508 -14.33 -18.51 -15.32
C THR A 508 -15.80 -18.42 -15.75
N HIS A 509 -16.10 -18.83 -16.98
CA HIS A 509 -17.46 -19.01 -17.50
C HIS A 509 -18.39 -17.76 -17.48
N HIS A 510 -17.88 -16.57 -17.14
CA HIS A 510 -18.60 -15.28 -17.10
C HIS A 510 -19.99 -15.34 -16.43
N ARG A 511 -20.13 -16.14 -15.36
CA ARG A 511 -21.45 -16.42 -14.74
C ARG A 511 -22.01 -15.25 -13.93
N ILE A 512 -21.14 -14.37 -13.44
CA ILE A 512 -21.46 -13.25 -12.57
C ILE A 512 -20.85 -11.98 -13.16
N LYS A 513 -21.63 -10.90 -13.14
CA LYS A 513 -21.16 -9.55 -13.46
C LYS A 513 -20.51 -8.95 -12.22
N TRP A 514 -19.21 -9.13 -12.08
CA TRP A 514 -18.42 -8.50 -11.02
C TRP A 514 -18.21 -7.01 -11.33
N GLN A 515 -18.17 -6.18 -10.29
CA GLN A 515 -17.74 -4.79 -10.36
C GLN A 515 -16.26 -4.72 -10.76
N ASN A 516 -15.44 -5.59 -10.19
CA ASN A 516 -14.02 -5.72 -10.54
C ASN A 516 -13.82 -6.98 -11.39
N VAL A 517 -13.56 -6.78 -12.68
CA VAL A 517 -13.34 -7.86 -13.65
C VAL A 517 -11.85 -7.96 -13.97
N TYR A 518 -11.31 -9.17 -13.81
CA TYR A 518 -9.93 -9.51 -14.14
C TYR A 518 -9.89 -10.49 -15.31
N LYS A 519 -8.75 -10.55 -16.01
CA LYS A 519 -8.53 -11.50 -17.09
C LYS A 519 -8.32 -12.91 -16.53
N LEU A 520 -8.61 -13.91 -17.37
CA LEU A 520 -8.32 -15.31 -17.08
C LEU A 520 -7.03 -15.72 -17.80
N GLY A 521 -6.07 -16.26 -17.06
CA GLY A 521 -4.85 -16.87 -17.57
C GLY A 521 -4.69 -18.30 -17.10
N THR A 522 -3.82 -19.07 -17.75
CA THR A 522 -3.49 -20.44 -17.37
C THR A 522 -1.98 -20.65 -17.42
N PHE A 523 -1.49 -21.60 -16.63
CA PHE A 523 -0.10 -22.07 -16.71
C PHE A 523 -0.03 -23.56 -16.42
N LYS A 524 1.11 -24.19 -16.72
CA LYS A 524 1.37 -25.60 -16.39
C LYS A 524 2.71 -25.69 -15.69
N SER A 525 2.71 -26.08 -14.43
CA SER A 525 3.94 -26.37 -13.69
C SER A 525 4.70 -27.54 -14.30
N LYS A 526 6.04 -27.62 -14.12
CA LYS A 526 6.86 -28.72 -14.68
C LYS A 526 6.35 -30.12 -14.30
N TYR A 527 5.95 -30.29 -13.04
CA TYR A 527 5.29 -31.49 -12.56
C TYR A 527 3.91 -31.16 -11.99
N PRO A 528 2.95 -32.10 -12.02
CA PRO A 528 1.58 -31.85 -11.63
C PRO A 528 1.40 -31.67 -10.12
N ASN A 529 0.37 -30.93 -9.74
CA ASN A 529 -0.26 -31.09 -8.41
C ASN A 529 -1.13 -32.35 -8.40
N VAL A 530 -1.34 -32.97 -7.24
CA VAL A 530 -2.19 -34.16 -7.10
C VAL A 530 -3.36 -33.84 -6.17
N ASP A 531 -4.55 -33.72 -6.74
CA ASP A 531 -5.82 -33.55 -6.02
C ASP A 531 -6.30 -34.94 -5.55
N ILE A 532 -6.36 -35.12 -4.22
CA ILE A 532 -6.67 -36.39 -3.58
C ILE A 532 -8.19 -36.57 -3.54
N ARG A 533 -8.69 -37.55 -4.30
CA ARG A 533 -10.12 -37.90 -4.35
C ARG A 533 -10.43 -39.03 -3.37
N HIS A 534 -11.12 -38.69 -2.28
CA HIS A 534 -11.53 -39.56 -1.18
C HIS A 534 -13.06 -39.45 -0.91
N PRO A 535 -13.67 -40.36 -0.15
CA PRO A 535 -15.13 -40.37 0.06
C PRO A 535 -15.71 -39.10 0.72
N GLY A 536 -14.88 -38.29 1.38
CA GLY A 536 -15.28 -37.08 2.09
C GLY A 536 -15.20 -35.78 1.29
N ASN A 537 -14.78 -35.80 0.01
CA ASN A 537 -14.75 -34.57 -0.79
C ASN A 537 -16.17 -34.02 -0.96
N VAL A 538 -16.34 -32.71 -0.82
CA VAL A 538 -17.64 -32.03 -0.95
C VAL A 538 -18.13 -32.01 -2.40
N THR A 539 -17.20 -32.02 -3.37
CA THR A 539 -17.51 -32.08 -4.81
C THR A 539 -17.09 -33.42 -5.40
N GLY A 540 -18.03 -34.13 -6.02
CA GLY A 540 -17.74 -35.42 -6.66
C GLY A 540 -16.87 -35.29 -7.93
N GLN A 541 -16.03 -36.30 -8.18
CA GLN A 541 -15.21 -36.39 -9.38
C GLN A 541 -15.87 -37.29 -10.44
N ARG A 542 -15.86 -36.84 -11.69
CA ARG A 542 -16.23 -37.65 -12.85
C ARG A 542 -14.99 -38.35 -13.40
N TRP A 543 -15.08 -39.63 -13.68
CA TRP A 543 -13.96 -40.49 -14.10
C TRP A 543 -14.03 -40.94 -15.56
N LYS A 544 -15.19 -40.79 -16.21
CA LYS A 544 -15.41 -41.22 -17.60
C LYS A 544 -15.86 -40.03 -18.44
N LYS A 545 -15.33 -39.89 -19.67
CA LYS A 545 -15.68 -38.80 -20.61
C LYS A 545 -17.20 -38.64 -20.80
N LYS A 546 -17.95 -39.74 -20.82
CA LYS A 546 -19.42 -39.74 -20.97
C LYS A 546 -20.19 -39.04 -19.84
N GLN A 547 -19.56 -38.85 -18.67
CA GLN A 547 -20.18 -38.17 -17.54
C GLN A 547 -20.15 -36.63 -17.68
N PHE A 548 -19.37 -36.10 -18.63
CA PHE A 548 -19.23 -34.67 -18.86
C PHE A 548 -20.20 -34.19 -19.94
N ARG A 549 -20.97 -33.15 -19.61
CA ARG A 549 -21.94 -32.52 -20.53
C ARG A 549 -21.25 -31.93 -21.76
N ASN A 550 -20.14 -31.23 -21.55
CA ASN A 550 -19.35 -30.63 -22.63
C ASN A 550 -18.01 -31.36 -22.78
N LYS A 551 -17.91 -32.24 -23.78
CA LYS A 551 -16.69 -33.02 -24.07
C LYS A 551 -15.55 -32.16 -24.62
N LYS A 552 -15.83 -30.96 -25.16
CA LYS A 552 -14.82 -30.05 -25.71
C LYS A 552 -13.88 -29.49 -24.63
N LEU A 553 -14.29 -29.51 -23.37
CA LEU A 553 -13.49 -29.07 -22.23
C LEU A 553 -12.49 -30.14 -21.74
N LEU A 554 -12.53 -31.37 -22.28
CA LEU A 554 -11.67 -32.48 -21.85
C LEU A 554 -10.33 -32.49 -22.57
N ILE A 555 -9.69 -31.32 -22.63
CA ILE A 555 -8.40 -31.10 -23.28
C ILE A 555 -7.32 -31.87 -22.51
N ASN A 556 -6.40 -32.52 -23.22
CA ASN A 556 -5.30 -33.30 -22.64
C ASN A 556 -5.72 -34.44 -21.69
N TRP A 557 -6.87 -35.07 -21.95
CA TRP A 557 -7.37 -36.19 -21.15
C TRP A 557 -6.40 -37.38 -21.09
N LYS A 558 -5.92 -37.73 -19.90
CA LYS A 558 -5.00 -38.86 -19.64
C LYS A 558 -5.44 -39.64 -18.42
N VAL A 559 -5.27 -40.97 -18.46
CA VAL A 559 -5.60 -41.88 -17.37
C VAL A 559 -4.40 -42.76 -17.06
N THR A 560 -4.14 -43.03 -15.79
CA THR A 560 -3.09 -43.96 -15.35
C THR A 560 -3.48 -44.64 -14.05
N ASN A 561 -3.13 -45.92 -13.92
CA ASN A 561 -3.24 -46.68 -12.67
C ASN A 561 -1.87 -47.02 -12.08
N THR A 562 -0.78 -46.55 -12.70
CA THR A 562 0.58 -46.99 -12.39
C THR A 562 1.39 -45.87 -11.76
N LYS A 563 1.61 -44.75 -12.46
CA LYS A 563 2.47 -43.65 -12.03
C LYS A 563 1.92 -42.27 -12.39
N ILE A 564 2.16 -41.29 -11.51
CA ILE A 564 1.97 -39.87 -11.80
C ILE A 564 3.37 -39.22 -11.94
N PRO A 565 3.63 -38.45 -13.02
CA PRO A 565 4.92 -37.78 -13.21
C PRO A 565 5.32 -36.94 -11.98
N GLY A 566 6.57 -37.10 -11.49
CA GLY A 566 7.06 -36.39 -10.29
C GLY A 566 6.59 -36.95 -8.94
N TRP A 567 5.74 -37.97 -8.93
CA TRP A 567 5.17 -38.53 -7.68
C TRP A 567 5.32 -40.05 -7.53
N GLY A 568 5.82 -40.75 -8.55
CA GLY A 568 6.04 -42.19 -8.51
C GLY A 568 4.76 -43.00 -8.65
N LYS A 569 4.73 -44.21 -8.06
CA LYS A 569 3.62 -45.15 -8.23
C LYS A 569 2.35 -44.67 -7.49
N THR A 570 1.19 -44.68 -8.15
CA THR A 570 -0.09 -44.26 -7.55
C THR A 570 -0.45 -45.08 -6.31
N LYS A 571 -0.29 -46.41 -6.38
CA LYS A 571 -0.46 -47.31 -5.22
C LYS A 571 0.52 -47.03 -4.07
N GLY A 572 1.69 -46.46 -4.37
CA GLY A 572 2.64 -46.02 -3.34
C GLY A 572 2.20 -44.73 -2.65
N LEU A 573 1.58 -43.80 -3.39
CA LEU A 573 1.01 -42.57 -2.84
C LEU A 573 -0.17 -42.87 -1.91
N ILE A 574 -1.11 -43.73 -2.32
CA ILE A 574 -2.29 -44.05 -1.50
C ILE A 574 -1.91 -44.73 -0.18
N LYS A 575 -0.81 -45.50 -0.14
CA LYS A 575 -0.32 -46.13 1.10
C LYS A 575 0.08 -45.11 2.16
N LYS A 576 0.42 -43.88 1.77
CA LYS A 576 0.75 -42.79 2.70
C LYS A 576 -0.48 -42.17 3.37
N PHE A 577 -1.67 -42.52 2.91
CA PHE A 577 -2.95 -41.99 3.39
C PHE A 577 -3.79 -43.06 4.13
N LYS A 578 -3.25 -44.27 4.30
CA LYS A 578 -3.95 -45.40 4.90
C LYS A 578 -3.59 -45.61 6.34
#